data_AF-E7G996-F1
#
_entry.id   AF-E7G996-F1
#
_cell.length_a   1.000
_cell.length_b   1.000
_cell.length_c   1.000
_cell.angle_alpha   90.00
_cell.angle_beta   90.00
_cell.angle_gamma   90.00
#
_symmetry.space_group_name_H-M   'P 1'
#
loop_
_entity.id
_entity.type
_entity.pdbx_description
1 polymer ?
#
loop_
_entity_poly.entity_id
_entity_poly.type
_entity_poly.pdbx_seq_one_letter_code
_entity_poly.pdbx_strand_id
1 'polypeptide(L)'
;MLALLTEGSFESGRNDYGAYIKFPDGTLIMCGSVKINVTENNTYSGSATVKYPMSPSIIHYIGVTNIYTYSPANIWSTASRELSGCKLYFNNRVGLNTGQSADANWFLIGRWK
;
A
#
# COMPACT_ATOMS: atom_id res chain seq x y z
N MET A 1 -17.80 -15.13 -39.88
CA MET A 1 -16.64 -14.39 -39.33
C MET A 1 -17.17 -13.56 -38.17
N LEU A 2 -17.01 -14.05 -36.94
CA LEU A 2 -17.51 -13.39 -35.74
C LEU A 2 -16.40 -12.45 -35.25
N ALA A 3 -16.58 -11.13 -35.37
CA ALA A 3 -15.69 -10.17 -34.75
C ALA A 3 -15.97 -10.18 -33.24
N LEU A 4 -15.10 -10.82 -32.46
CA LEU A 4 -15.07 -10.64 -31.01
C LEU A 4 -14.49 -9.24 -30.74
N LEU A 5 -15.38 -8.30 -30.41
CA LEU A 5 -15.02 -7.04 -29.77
C LEU A 5 -14.44 -7.36 -28.39
N THR A 6 -13.12 -7.42 -28.24
CA THR A 6 -12.47 -7.47 -26.93
C THR A 6 -12.46 -6.07 -26.32
N GLU A 7 -13.63 -5.54 -26.01
CA GLU A 7 -13.76 -4.41 -25.09
C GLU A 7 -13.91 -4.99 -23.68
N GLY A 8 -12.92 -4.76 -22.80
CA GLY A 8 -13.10 -4.97 -21.35
C GLY A 8 -12.13 -5.90 -20.62
N SER A 9 -11.05 -6.39 -21.23
CA SER A 9 -10.05 -7.16 -20.46
C SER A 9 -9.16 -6.23 -19.63
N PHE A 10 -9.19 -6.38 -18.30
CA PHE A 10 -8.19 -5.77 -17.42
C PHE A 10 -6.95 -6.67 -17.33
N GLU A 11 -5.78 -6.06 -17.11
CA GLU A 11 -4.54 -6.79 -16.82
C GLU A 11 -4.27 -6.73 -15.31
N SER A 12 -3.95 -7.85 -14.69
CA SER A 12 -3.61 -7.90 -13.27
C SER A 12 -2.33 -8.68 -13.03
N GLY A 13 -1.58 -8.32 -12.00
CA GLY A 13 -0.37 -9.02 -11.61
C GLY A 13 -0.01 -8.83 -10.15
N ARG A 14 0.99 -9.58 -9.69
CA ARG A 14 1.50 -9.55 -8.32
C ARG A 14 3.02 -9.77 -8.30
N ASN A 15 3.71 -9.11 -7.39
CA ASN A 15 5.09 -9.38 -7.02
C ASN A 15 5.28 -9.20 -5.50
N ASP A 16 6.52 -9.21 -5.04
CA ASP A 16 6.87 -9.08 -3.62
C ASP A 16 6.42 -7.76 -2.99
N TYR A 17 6.15 -6.75 -3.81
CA TYR A 17 5.72 -5.42 -3.35
C TYR A 17 4.21 -5.25 -3.29
N GLY A 18 3.42 -6.14 -3.91
CA GLY A 18 1.96 -6.04 -3.88
C GLY A 18 1.29 -6.58 -5.14
N ALA A 19 0.02 -6.23 -5.31
CA ALA A 19 -0.79 -6.56 -6.47
C ALA A 19 -1.27 -5.31 -7.20
N TYR A 20 -1.56 -5.44 -8.49
CA TYR A 20 -2.10 -4.37 -9.31
C TYR A 20 -3.19 -4.86 -10.26
N ILE A 21 -4.05 -3.93 -10.67
CA ILE A 21 -5.03 -4.08 -11.75
C ILE A 21 -4.96 -2.85 -12.65
N LYS A 22 -4.75 -3.06 -13.94
CA LYS A 22 -4.77 -2.07 -15.02
C LYS A 22 -6.05 -2.19 -15.82
N PHE A 23 -6.76 -1.09 -15.96
CA PHE A 23 -7.96 -1.00 -16.77
C PHE A 23 -7.64 -0.40 -18.15
N PRO A 24 -8.38 -0.78 -19.22
CA PRO A 24 -8.17 -0.26 -20.57
C PRO A 24 -8.29 1.27 -20.70
N ASP A 25 -9.12 1.89 -19.86
CA ASP A 25 -9.29 3.35 -19.77
C ASP A 25 -8.02 4.06 -19.24
N GLY A 26 -7.05 3.30 -18.72
CA GLY A 26 -5.79 3.75 -18.14
C GLY A 26 -5.80 3.85 -16.62
N THR A 27 -6.92 3.53 -15.96
CA THR A 27 -7.04 3.48 -14.50
C THR A 27 -6.14 2.39 -13.95
N LEU A 28 -5.49 2.67 -12.83
CA LEU A 28 -4.60 1.76 -12.12
C LEU A 28 -5.01 1.69 -10.65
N ILE A 29 -5.22 0.48 -10.16
CA ILE A 29 -5.42 0.20 -8.74
C ILE A 29 -4.28 -0.70 -8.28
N MET A 30 -3.64 -0.36 -7.16
CA MET A 30 -2.60 -1.18 -6.54
C MET A 30 -2.87 -1.35 -5.06
N CYS A 31 -2.40 -2.45 -4.49
CA CYS A 31 -2.48 -2.69 -3.05
C CYS A 31 -1.31 -3.54 -2.56
N GLY A 32 -1.09 -3.50 -1.25
CA GLY A 32 -0.12 -4.32 -0.57
C GLY A 32 -0.21 -4.16 0.95
N SER A 33 0.77 -4.73 1.63
CA SER A 33 0.86 -4.67 3.09
C SER A 33 2.27 -4.24 3.50
N VAL A 34 2.37 -3.64 4.68
CA VAL A 34 3.63 -3.29 5.32
C VAL A 34 3.64 -3.82 6.75
N LYS A 35 4.81 -4.23 7.22
CA LYS A 35 5.05 -4.70 8.57
C LYS A 35 6.31 -4.04 9.12
N ILE A 36 6.18 -3.37 10.27
CA ILE A 36 7.31 -2.80 11.00
C ILE A 36 7.47 -3.58 12.29
N ASN A 37 8.51 -4.42 12.34
CA ASN A 37 8.83 -5.19 13.55
C ASN A 37 9.44 -4.26 14.60
N VAL A 38 8.96 -4.38 15.83
CA VAL A 38 9.41 -3.57 16.96
C VAL A 38 10.53 -4.31 17.68
N THR A 39 11.69 -3.68 17.77
CA THR A 39 12.88 -4.22 18.44
C THR A 39 13.04 -3.73 19.88
N GLU A 40 12.36 -2.65 20.25
CA GLU A 40 12.49 -1.98 21.55
C GLU A 40 11.13 -1.82 22.24
N ASN A 41 11.12 -1.96 23.57
CA ASN A 41 9.91 -1.75 24.35
C ASN A 41 9.46 -0.28 24.32
N ASN A 42 8.15 -0.06 24.42
CA ASN A 42 7.53 1.26 24.38
C ASN A 42 7.84 2.04 23.08
N THR A 43 7.80 1.37 21.93
CA THR A 43 7.88 2.04 20.62
C THR A 43 6.55 2.68 20.28
N TYR A 44 6.51 4.02 20.20
CA TYR A 44 5.30 4.77 19.91
C TYR A 44 5.15 5.18 18.45
N SER A 45 6.22 5.12 17.65
CA SER A 45 6.17 5.52 16.25
C SER A 45 7.22 4.81 15.42
N GLY A 46 7.04 4.84 14.11
CA GLY A 46 8.00 4.29 13.17
C GLY A 46 7.58 4.57 11.74
N SER A 47 8.42 4.17 10.79
CA SER A 47 8.14 4.37 9.38
C SER A 47 8.66 3.24 8.51
N ALA A 48 8.04 3.06 7.35
CA ALA A 48 8.48 2.13 6.32
C ALA A 48 8.30 2.75 4.94
N THR A 49 9.23 2.43 4.04
CA THR A 49 9.11 2.78 2.63
C THR A 49 8.44 1.64 1.89
N VAL A 50 7.31 1.95 1.25
CA VAL A 50 6.60 1.04 0.35
C VAL A 50 7.08 1.27 -1.06
N LYS A 51 7.47 0.19 -1.75
CA LYS A 51 7.62 0.17 -3.20
C LYS A 51 6.31 -0.30 -3.82
N TYR A 52 5.96 0.22 -4.99
CA TYR A 52 4.80 -0.26 -5.71
C TYR A 52 5.12 -1.49 -6.55
N PRO A 53 4.15 -2.38 -6.82
CA PRO A 53 4.36 -3.52 -7.70
C PRO A 53 4.60 -3.11 -9.16
N MET A 54 4.21 -1.90 -9.55
CA MET A 54 4.58 -1.25 -10.81
C MET A 54 4.59 0.28 -10.65
N SER A 55 5.30 0.98 -11.53
CA SER A 55 5.33 2.45 -11.51
C SER A 55 4.05 3.04 -12.13
N PRO A 56 3.27 3.86 -11.40
CA PRO A 56 2.19 4.65 -11.98
C PRO A 56 2.74 5.81 -12.81
N SER A 57 1.95 6.32 -13.76
CA SER A 57 2.22 7.59 -14.43
C SER A 57 1.68 8.78 -13.64
N ILE A 58 0.54 8.61 -12.96
CA ILE A 58 -0.10 9.62 -12.11
C ILE A 58 -0.65 8.94 -10.85
N ILE A 59 -0.52 9.61 -9.71
CA ILE A 59 -1.09 9.18 -8.43
C ILE A 59 -2.23 10.14 -8.07
N HIS A 60 -3.45 9.62 -7.98
CA HIS A 60 -4.61 10.40 -7.52
C HIS A 60 -4.80 10.26 -6.01
N TYR A 61 -4.72 9.02 -5.51
CA TYR A 61 -5.01 8.71 -4.12
C TYR A 61 -4.13 7.58 -3.59
N ILE A 62 -3.76 7.68 -2.32
CA ILE A 62 -3.14 6.61 -1.55
C ILE A 62 -3.85 6.56 -0.20
N GLY A 63 -4.30 5.37 0.18
CA GLY A 63 -4.89 5.10 1.48
C GLY A 63 -4.08 4.06 2.23
N VAL A 64 -4.14 4.13 3.56
CA VAL A 64 -3.52 3.17 4.46
C VAL A 64 -4.51 2.85 5.58
N THR A 65 -4.57 1.58 5.97
CA THR A 65 -5.44 1.09 7.04
C THR A 65 -4.68 0.11 7.92
N ASN A 66 -4.97 0.15 9.22
CA ASN A 66 -4.35 -0.74 10.19
C ASN A 66 -4.83 -2.19 9.98
N ILE A 67 -3.95 -3.18 10.21
CA ILE A 67 -4.30 -4.61 10.21
C ILE A 67 -4.71 -5.09 11.63
N TYR A 68 -4.52 -4.24 12.65
CA TYR A 68 -4.96 -4.49 14.03
C TYR A 68 -4.32 -5.72 14.71
N THR A 69 -3.21 -6.24 14.18
CA THR A 69 -2.55 -7.46 14.67
C THR A 69 -2.21 -7.40 16.17
N TYR A 70 -1.62 -6.29 16.62
CA TYR A 70 -1.12 -6.13 18.00
C TYR A 70 -1.67 -4.91 18.73
N SER A 71 -2.19 -3.92 17.99
CA SER A 71 -2.72 -2.71 18.61
C SER A 71 -3.78 -2.06 17.72
N PRO A 72 -4.98 -1.78 18.27
CA PRO A 72 -5.95 -0.93 17.60
C PRO A 72 -5.61 0.56 17.69
N ALA A 73 -4.63 0.93 18.51
CA ALA A 73 -4.19 2.31 18.70
C ALA A 73 -3.16 2.77 17.65
N ASN A 74 -2.85 1.94 16.65
CA ASN A 74 -2.00 2.36 15.52
C ASN A 74 -2.79 3.29 14.60
N ILE A 75 -2.33 4.53 14.48
CA ILE A 75 -2.79 5.50 13.49
C ILE A 75 -1.74 5.58 12.41
N TRP A 76 -2.17 5.40 11.17
CA TRP A 76 -1.28 5.43 10.01
C TRP A 76 -1.46 6.70 9.20
N SER A 77 -0.35 7.20 8.67
CA SER A 77 -0.33 8.29 7.71
C SER A 77 0.62 7.99 6.56
N THR A 78 0.32 8.57 5.41
CA THR A 78 1.18 8.51 4.22
C THR A 78 1.90 9.85 4.08
N ALA A 79 3.21 9.83 3.84
CA ALA A 79 3.96 10.98 3.34
C ALA A 79 4.63 10.63 2.01
N SER A 80 4.90 11.68 1.22
CA SER A 80 5.48 11.64 -0.13
C SER A 80 4.77 10.71 -1.13
N ARG A 81 4.27 11.30 -2.23
CA ARG A 81 3.63 10.56 -3.34
C ARG A 81 4.58 10.53 -4.52
N GLU A 82 5.57 9.65 -4.46
CA GLU A 82 6.52 9.48 -5.55
C GLU A 82 6.06 8.33 -6.45
N LEU A 83 6.43 8.34 -7.74
CA LEU A 83 6.08 7.25 -8.66
C LEU A 83 6.85 5.95 -8.36
N SER A 84 7.92 6.03 -7.58
CA SER A 84 8.72 4.88 -7.12
C SER A 84 8.15 4.22 -5.86
N GLY A 85 7.29 4.90 -5.11
CA GLY A 85 6.82 4.44 -3.81
C GLY A 85 6.25 5.55 -2.92
N CYS A 86 5.93 5.18 -1.68
CA CYS A 86 5.53 6.16 -0.66
C CYS A 86 6.12 5.78 0.69
N LYS A 87 6.17 6.75 1.61
CA LYS A 87 6.57 6.50 2.99
C LYS A 87 5.34 6.43 3.88
N LEU A 88 5.21 5.36 4.63
CA LEU A 88 4.16 5.18 5.62
C LEU A 88 4.73 5.40 7.01
N TYR A 89 3.96 6.08 7.86
CA TYR A 89 4.29 6.34 9.25
C TYR A 89 3.17 5.78 10.10
N PHE A 90 3.53 5.12 11.20
CA PHE A 90 2.57 4.83 12.25
C PHE A 90 2.92 5.65 13.49
N ASN A 91 1.87 6.02 14.21
CA ASN A 91 1.94 6.47 15.59
C ASN A 91 1.00 5.58 16.42
N ASN A 92 1.40 5.29 17.65
CA ASN A 92 0.70 4.42 18.57
C ASN A 92 0.65 5.14 19.92
N ARG A 93 -0.52 5.14 20.57
CA ARG A 93 -0.72 5.84 21.86
C ARG A 93 -0.33 5.02 23.09
N VAL A 94 -0.31 3.69 22.98
CA VAL A 94 -0.10 2.75 24.10
C VAL A 94 1.32 2.17 24.15
N GLY A 95 2.11 2.38 23.10
CA GLY A 95 3.43 1.78 22.93
C GLY A 95 3.34 0.34 22.44
N LEU A 96 4.23 -0.04 21.54
CA LEU A 96 4.46 -1.42 21.14
C LEU A 96 5.71 -1.96 21.84
N ASN A 97 5.73 -3.25 22.12
CA ASN A 97 6.82 -3.93 22.79
C ASN A 97 7.64 -4.80 21.85
N THR A 98 8.84 -5.18 22.28
CA THR A 98 9.72 -6.06 21.52
C THR A 98 8.99 -7.35 21.14
N GLY A 99 9.08 -7.74 19.86
CA GLY A 99 8.38 -8.91 19.31
C GLY A 99 6.97 -8.64 18.78
N GLN A 100 6.44 -7.43 18.96
CA GLN A 100 5.22 -6.97 18.30
C GLN A 100 5.53 -6.29 16.97
N SER A 101 4.49 -5.96 16.21
CA SER A 101 4.63 -5.17 14.98
C SER A 101 3.51 -4.17 14.77
N ALA A 102 3.84 -3.11 14.02
CA ALA A 102 2.86 -2.24 13.41
C ALA A 102 2.63 -2.71 11.96
N ASP A 103 1.43 -3.21 11.69
CA ASP A 103 1.06 -3.77 10.40
C ASP A 103 -0.05 -2.93 9.75
N ALA A 104 0.06 -2.68 8.44
CA ALA A 104 -0.96 -1.97 7.68
C ALA A 104 -1.14 -2.52 6.27
N ASN A 105 -2.36 -2.38 5.75
CA ASN A 105 -2.65 -2.49 4.33
C ASN A 105 -2.63 -1.11 3.71
N TRP A 106 -2.15 -1.02 2.49
CA TRP A 106 -2.21 0.20 1.69
C TRP A 106 -2.86 -0.09 0.35
N PHE A 107 -3.44 0.95 -0.24
CA PHE A 107 -3.92 0.93 -1.61
C PHE A 107 -3.65 2.25 -2.30
N LEU A 108 -3.54 2.21 -3.62
CA LEU A 108 -3.30 3.36 -4.48
C LEU A 108 -4.28 3.33 -5.65
N ILE A 109 -4.82 4.50 -5.98
CA ILE A 109 -5.60 4.73 -7.20
C ILE A 109 -4.87 5.80 -8.03
N GLY A 110 -4.63 5.47 -9.29
CA GLY A 110 -3.82 6.29 -10.19
C GLY A 110 -4.04 5.93 -11.65
N ARG A 111 -3.01 6.21 -12.45
CA ARG A 111 -2.98 5.96 -13.90
C ARG A 111 -1.73 5.17 -14.27
N TRP A 112 -1.83 4.34 -15.30
CA TRP A 112 -0.67 3.68 -15.91
C TRP A 112 -0.30 4.24 -17.29
N LYS A 113 -1.23 4.98 -17.92
CA LYS A 113 -1.04 5.77 -19.13
C LYS A 113 -1.76 7.11 -19.03
#